data_AF-A0A367LT09-F1
#
_entry.id   AF-A0A367LT09-F1
#
_cell.length_a   1.000
_cell.length_b   1.000
_cell.length_c   1.000
_cell.angle_alpha   90.00
_cell.angle_beta   90.00
_cell.angle_gamma   90.00
#
_symmetry.space_group_name_H-M   'P 1'
#
loop_
_entity.id
_entity.type
_entity.pdbx_description
1 polymer ?
#
loop_
_entity_poly.entity_id
_entity_poly.type
_entity_poly.pdbx_seq_one_letter_code
_entity_poly.pdbx_strand_id
1 'polypeptide(L)' 'QVLTQAREDLITRTFESLRGAKKAIVHVYNATAPSFRRIVFNQDKQGVVDIATNAAKLIKKLAAEQPDTQ' A
#
# COMPACT_ATOMS: atom_id res chain seq x y z
N GLN A 1 6.37 -12.79 2.06
CA GLN A 1 6.04 -11.61 1.26
C GLN A 1 4.55 -11.64 0.96
N VAL A 2 3.87 -10.49 1.01
CA VAL A 2 2.46 -10.31 0.66
C VAL A 2 2.30 -9.17 -0.35
N LEU A 3 1.26 -9.21 -1.17
CA LEU A 3 0.96 -8.18 -2.17
C LEU A 3 -0.36 -7.49 -1.82
N THR A 4 -0.38 -6.16 -1.90
CA THR A 4 -1.60 -5.36 -1.72
C THR A 4 -1.67 -4.21 -2.72
N GLN A 5 -2.88 -3.85 -3.11
CA GLN A 5 -3.12 -2.60 -3.83
C GLN A 5 -2.94 -1.41 -2.87
N ALA A 6 -2.64 -0.24 -3.43
CA ALA A 6 -2.52 1.04 -2.70
C ALA A 6 -3.87 1.61 -2.24
N ARG A 7 -4.69 0.80 -1.55
CA ARG A 7 -5.97 1.18 -0.95
C ARG A 7 -5.94 0.88 0.55
N GLU A 8 -6.45 1.81 1.36
CA GLU A 8 -6.34 1.75 2.82
C GLU A 8 -6.98 0.50 3.44
N ASP A 9 -8.16 0.11 2.96
CA ASP A 9 -8.89 -1.08 3.42
C ASP A 9 -8.10 -2.36 3.14
N LEU A 10 -7.52 -2.48 1.94
CA LEU A 10 -6.73 -3.64 1.55
C LEU A 10 -5.37 -3.71 2.24
N ILE A 11 -4.71 -2.57 2.45
CA ILE A 11 -3.46 -2.48 3.20
C ILE A 11 -3.71 -2.91 4.65
N THR A 12 -4.72 -2.35 5.31
CA THR A 12 -5.08 -2.71 6.69
C THR A 12 -5.37 -4.20 6.81
N ARG A 13 -6.18 -4.76 5.91
CA ARG A 13 -6.48 -6.20 5.89
C ARG A 13 -5.25 -7.06 5.65
N THR A 14 -4.31 -6.59 4.82
CA THR A 14 -3.03 -7.26 4.60
C THR A 14 -2.20 -7.28 5.87
N PHE A 15 -2.13 -6.18 6.62
CA PHE A 15 -1.44 -6.12 7.91
C PHE A 15 -2.09 -6.99 9.00
N GLU A 16 -3.42 -7.13 8.99
CA GLU A 16 -4.12 -8.07 9.88
C GLU A 16 -3.67 -9.52 9.62
N SER A 17 -3.48 -9.89 8.35
CA SER A 17 -3.02 -11.23 7.97
C SER A 17 -1.58 -11.55 8.41
N LEU A 18 -0.79 -10.52 8.74
CA LEU A 18 0.61 -10.65 9.15
C LEU A 18 0.79 -10.83 10.66
N ARG A 19 -0.27 -10.72 11.47
CA ARG A 19 -0.18 -10.89 12.93
C ARG A 19 0.43 -12.26 13.27
N GLY A 20 1.50 -12.25 14.06
CA GLY A 20 2.25 -13.44 14.46
C GLY A 20 3.38 -13.84 13.49
N ALA A 21 3.50 -13.21 12.33
CA ALA A 21 4.69 -13.36 11.50
C ALA A 21 5.88 -12.67 12.18
N LYS A 22 7.04 -13.33 12.23
CA LYS A 22 8.25 -12.70 12.79
C LYS A 22 8.85 -11.65 11.85
N LYS A 23 8.70 -11.85 10.54
CA LYS A 23 9.24 -10.97 9.51
C LYS A 23 8.42 -11.04 8.22
N ALA A 24 8.15 -9.91 7.58
CA ALA A 24 7.41 -9.88 6.32
C ALA A 24 7.87 -8.76 5.37
N ILE A 25 7.62 -8.95 4.08
CA ILE A 25 7.76 -7.90 3.05
C ILE A 25 6.37 -7.59 2.54
N VAL A 26 5.94 -6.33 2.71
CA VAL A 26 4.69 -5.81 2.15
C VAL A 26 4.99 -5.16 0.81
N HIS A 27 4.63 -5.84 -0.28
CA HIS A 27 4.72 -5.28 -1.63
C HIS A 27 3.41 -4.52 -1.92
N VAL A 28 3.51 -3.20 -2.03
CA VAL A 28 2.39 -2.35 -2.44
C VAL A 28 2.56 -1.88 -3.88
N TYR A 29 1.46 -1.81 -4.63
CA TYR A 29 1.49 -1.34 -6.01
C TYR A 29 0.26 -0.49 -6.39
N ASN A 30 0.45 0.38 -7.38
CA ASN A 30 -0.61 1.04 -8.14
C ASN A 30 -0.17 1.22 -9.60
N ALA A 31 -1.13 1.25 -10.53
CA ALA A 31 -0.81 1.41 -11.94
C ALA A 31 -0.37 2.86 -12.26
N THR A 32 0.72 3.01 -13.01
CA THR A 32 1.30 4.32 -13.35
C THR A 32 1.20 4.68 -14.83
N ALA A 33 0.72 3.75 -15.68
CA ALA A 33 0.61 3.97 -17.12
C ALA A 33 -0.31 5.16 -17.48
N PRO A 34 -0.02 5.94 -18.54
CA PRO A 34 -0.84 7.08 -18.94
C PRO A 34 -2.32 6.74 -19.21
N SER A 35 -2.62 5.53 -19.68
CA SER A 35 -3.99 5.05 -19.87
C SER A 35 -4.71 4.87 -18.54
N PHE A 36 -4.08 4.26 -17.54
CA PHE A 36 -4.65 4.09 -16.20
C PHE A 36 -4.91 5.42 -15.51
N ARG A 37 -3.96 6.37 -15.59
CA ARG A 37 -4.15 7.71 -15.01
C ARG A 37 -5.42 8.39 -15.56
N ARG A 38 -5.60 8.36 -16.89
CA ARG A 38 -6.72 9.04 -17.57
C ARG A 38 -8.05 8.29 -17.50
N ILE A 39 -8.03 6.97 -17.67
CA ILE A 39 -9.24 6.17 -17.90
C ILE A 39 -9.76 5.52 -16.62
N VAL A 40 -8.85 5.04 -15.76
CA VAL A 40 -9.21 4.25 -14.57
C VAL A 40 -9.30 5.14 -13.34
N PHE A 41 -8.26 5.95 -13.10
CA PHE A 41 -8.19 6.80 -11.91
C PHE A 41 -8.78 8.20 -12.14
N ASN A 42 -8.82 8.66 -13.39
CA ASN A 42 -9.13 10.05 -13.73
C ASN A 42 -8.31 11.05 -12.88
N GLN A 43 -7.00 10.82 -12.80
CA GLN A 43 -6.04 11.61 -12.03
C GLN A 43 -4.91 12.09 -12.95
N ASP A 44 -4.26 13.17 -12.54
CA ASP A 44 -3.02 13.62 -13.15
C ASP A 44 -1.81 12.81 -12.65
N LYS A 45 -0.59 13.22 -13.03
CA LYS A 45 0.63 12.53 -12.58
C LYS A 45 0.81 12.65 -11.07
N GLN A 46 0.52 13.82 -10.49
CA GLN A 46 0.71 14.06 -9.06
C GLN A 46 -0.26 13.23 -8.22
N GLY A 47 -1.54 13.19 -8.58
CA GLY A 47 -2.53 12.36 -7.90
C GLY A 47 -2.16 10.88 -7.87
N VAL A 48 -1.56 10.36 -8.95
CA VAL A 48 -1.07 8.96 -8.99
C VAL A 48 0.18 8.73 -8.13
N VAL A 49 1.05 9.74 -7.98
CA VAL A 49 2.15 9.71 -7.00
C VAL A 49 1.61 9.77 -5.57
N ASP A 50 0.58 10.57 -5.33
CA ASP A 50 -0.05 10.69 -4.01
C ASP A 50 -0.68 9.37 -3.55
N ILE A 51 -1.28 8.59 -4.46
CA ILE A 51 -1.74 7.22 -4.17
C ILE A 51 -0.60 6.37 -3.59
N ALA A 52 0.55 6.35 -4.25
CA ALA A 52 1.70 5.54 -3.82
C ALA A 52 2.29 6.05 -2.49
N THR A 53 2.47 7.36 -2.35
CA THR A 53 3.09 7.95 -1.16
C THR A 53 2.19 7.88 0.07
N ASN A 54 0.87 8.03 -0.09
CA ASN A 54 -0.10 7.87 0.99
C ASN A 54 -0.17 6.42 1.46
N ALA A 55 -0.15 5.45 0.54
CA ALA A 55 -0.04 4.04 0.89
C ALA A 55 1.26 3.74 1.66
N ALA A 56 2.40 4.28 1.23
CA ALA A 56 3.66 4.12 1.95
C ALA A 56 3.63 4.72 3.37
N LYS A 57 3.01 5.89 3.56
CA LYS A 57 2.81 6.49 4.89
C LYS A 57 1.94 5.60 5.78
N LEU A 58 0.85 5.04 5.24
CA LEU A 58 -0.02 4.11 5.97
C LEU A 58 0.73 2.84 6.38
N ILE A 59 1.47 2.22 5.45
CA ILE A 59 2.30 1.03 5.73
C ILE A 59 3.29 1.32 6.86
N LYS A 60 3.95 2.48 6.82
CA LYS A 60 4.88 2.91 7.89
C LYS A 60 4.18 3.03 9.24
N LYS A 61 2.97 3.61 9.28
CA LYS A 61 2.15 3.72 10.49
C LYS A 61 1.79 2.33 11.04
N LEU A 62 1.22 1.47 10.20
CA LEU A 62 0.78 0.12 10.62
C LEU A 62 1.95 -0.77 11.06
N ALA A 63 3.12 -0.65 10.42
CA ALA A 63 4.32 -1.36 10.83
C ALA A 63 4.79 -0.92 12.23
N ALA A 64 4.72 0.38 12.56
CA ALA A 64 5.06 0.87 13.89
C ALA A 64 4.08 0.39 14.98
N GLU A 65 2.83 0.08 14.61
CA GLU A 65 1.81 -0.49 15.50
C GLU A 65 1.98 -2.00 15.72
N GLN A 66 2.86 -2.68 14.98
CA GLN A 66 3.16 -4.11 15.10
C GLN A 66 4.65 -4.36 15.44
N PRO A 67 5.13 -3.96 16.64
CA PRO A 67 6.55 -4.02 16.99
C PRO A 67 7.11 -5.45 17.06
N ASP A 68 6.25 -6.46 17.21
CA ASP A 68 6.63 -7.88 17.29
C ASP A 68 6.96 -8.49 15.91
N THR A 69 6.68 -7.77 14.82
CA THR A 69 6.90 -8.19 13.44
C THR A 69 7.87 -7.23 12.75
N GLN A 70 8.97 -7.77 12.20
CA GLN A 70 9.97 -6.99 11.43
C GLN A 70 9.67 -6.86 9.93
#